data_AF-A0A0G4KR64-F1
#
_entry.id   AF-A0A0G4KR64-F1
#
_cell.length_a   1.000
_cell.length_b   1.000
_cell.length_c   1.000
_cell.angle_alpha   90.00
_cell.angle_beta   90.00
_cell.angle_gamma   90.00
#
_symmetry.space_group_name_H-M   'P 1'
#
loop_
_entity.id
_entity.type
_entity.pdbx_description
1 polymer ?
#
loop_
_entity_poly.entity_id
_entity_poly.type
_entity_poly.pdbx_seq_one_letter_code
_entity_poly.pdbx_strand_id
1 'polypeptide(L)'
;MAPTRPQSCAHKRLYTGVSPHATEAGFVYPSIEERLSEASHSGHAPNHTAPEDIPSPLTFPAPLVLPGDDIAEDPKQDPDGLRPFALRKGRNRVTPTRRTLFRQTIRRRPAFRQISRPGASDIAAYLEAFYHGLSIKTLESHYTFVTWPTAQPSSSRSYVGLADPSGDCTRIRHRSSPDAVSHQLNLSDLLDALLAAPLPEDAYAVMLLTHHDTYESPSDDFCCGRAYGGSRICLGGLRAAVMAARSGMLPRGKGCWGAVWLASVCRTASHELGHCLGLAHCALYACVMQSTAGVDEDGRQPPYLCPVCLAKTAYAVVGEAVKGRGKDKVAEMERREKVWIVERYRRIQTYSAQWKGTGTGMMKGYGAWAGHRVKELEERQS
;
A
#
# COMPACT_ATOMS: atom_id res chain seq x y z
N MET A 1 -21.79 -17.12 24.61
CA MET A 1 -22.38 -15.79 24.87
C MET A 1 -22.51 -15.06 23.55
N ALA A 2 -23.72 -14.58 23.23
CA ALA A 2 -24.01 -13.79 22.04
C ALA A 2 -23.13 -12.54 21.98
N PRO A 3 -22.79 -12.02 20.78
CA PRO A 3 -21.99 -10.81 20.66
C PRO A 3 -22.72 -9.64 21.33
N THR A 4 -22.07 -9.03 22.32
CA THR A 4 -22.50 -7.77 22.95
C THR A 4 -22.80 -6.74 21.86
N ARG A 5 -23.96 -6.06 21.98
CA ARG A 5 -24.40 -4.95 21.12
C ARG A 5 -23.20 -4.08 20.69
N PRO A 6 -23.11 -3.67 19.40
CA PRO A 6 -22.07 -2.74 18.99
C PRO A 6 -22.18 -1.48 19.87
N GLN A 7 -21.16 -1.21 20.67
CA GLN A 7 -21.05 0.08 21.35
C GLN A 7 -20.95 1.14 20.25
N SER A 8 -22.02 1.90 20.07
CA SER A 8 -21.95 3.15 19.31
C SER A 8 -20.89 4.00 19.97
N CYS A 9 -19.88 4.46 19.21
CA CYS A 9 -18.94 5.42 19.78
C CYS A 9 -19.70 6.71 20.15
N ALA A 10 -19.41 7.29 21.31
CA ALA A 10 -20.12 8.48 21.80
C ALA A 10 -19.79 9.78 21.03
N HIS A 11 -18.99 9.68 19.96
CA HIS A 11 -18.61 10.80 19.11
C HIS A 11 -19.84 11.36 18.38
N LYS A 12 -20.12 12.66 18.59
CA LYS A 12 -21.25 13.38 17.98
C LYS A 12 -20.89 14.13 16.70
N ARG A 13 -19.60 14.18 16.36
CA ARG A 13 -19.06 14.92 15.22
C ARG A 13 -18.13 14.01 14.42
N LEU A 14 -18.28 14.06 13.10
CA LEU A 14 -17.35 13.46 12.16
C LEU A 14 -16.50 14.58 11.55
N TYR A 15 -15.19 14.43 11.58
CA TYR A 15 -14.26 15.34 10.94
C TYR A 15 -13.81 14.72 9.62
N THR A 16 -14.05 15.43 8.52
CA THR A 16 -13.70 15.00 7.15
C THR A 16 -12.68 15.93 6.49
N GLY A 17 -12.36 17.05 7.13
CA GLY A 17 -11.28 17.97 6.74
C GLY A 17 -9.97 17.61 7.44
N VAL A 18 -8.93 18.41 7.16
CA VAL A 18 -7.63 18.28 7.86
C VAL A 18 -7.80 18.55 9.35
N SER A 19 -6.89 18.01 10.14
CA SER A 19 -6.89 18.26 11.59
C SER A 19 -6.53 19.73 11.89
N PRO A 20 -6.92 20.26 13.06
CA PRO A 20 -6.51 21.61 13.49
C PRO A 20 -5.00 21.84 13.50
N HIS A 21 -4.20 20.79 13.68
CA HIS A 21 -2.73 20.88 13.68
C HIS A 21 -2.15 21.15 12.28
N ALA A 22 -2.92 20.97 11.20
CA ALA A 22 -2.44 21.27 9.86
C ALA A 22 -1.93 22.71 9.70
N THR A 23 -2.57 23.67 10.36
CA THR A 23 -2.12 25.08 10.34
C THR A 23 -0.78 25.26 11.04
N GLU A 24 -0.57 24.59 12.17
CA GLU A 24 0.68 24.64 12.94
C GLU A 24 1.83 23.97 12.17
N ALA A 25 1.55 22.83 11.54
CA ALA A 25 2.47 22.12 10.65
C ALA A 25 2.75 22.86 9.33
N GLY A 26 2.04 23.95 9.02
CA GLY A 26 2.17 24.65 7.74
C GLY A 26 1.65 23.84 6.53
N PHE A 27 0.83 22.81 6.77
CA PHE A 27 0.21 22.02 5.72
C PHE A 27 -0.96 22.80 5.10
N VAL A 28 -0.83 23.12 3.82
CA VAL A 28 -1.87 23.80 3.04
C VAL A 28 -2.69 22.75 2.31
N TYR A 29 -3.94 22.57 2.70
CA TYR A 29 -4.81 21.59 2.05
C TYR A 29 -5.29 22.11 0.69
N PRO A 30 -5.01 21.39 -0.42
CA PRO A 30 -5.37 21.88 -1.75
C PRO A 30 -6.88 22.05 -1.94
N SER A 31 -7.26 23.05 -2.71
CA SER A 31 -8.66 23.37 -3.02
C SER A 31 -9.36 22.20 -3.73
N ILE A 32 -10.69 22.25 -3.82
CA ILE A 32 -11.44 21.24 -4.58
C ILE A 32 -11.00 21.28 -6.05
N GLU A 33 -10.87 22.47 -6.63
CA GLU A 33 -10.48 22.70 -8.02
C GLU A 33 -9.06 22.16 -8.30
N GLU A 34 -8.11 22.42 -7.40
CA GLU A 34 -6.75 21.87 -7.50
C GLU A 34 -6.80 20.34 -7.47
N ARG A 35 -7.51 19.73 -6.50
CA ARG A 35 -7.62 18.27 -6.41
C ARG A 35 -8.30 17.63 -7.61
N LEU A 36 -9.29 18.29 -8.21
CA LEU A 36 -9.95 17.83 -9.43
C LEU A 36 -9.02 17.95 -10.64
N SER A 37 -8.23 19.02 -10.71
CA SER A 37 -7.18 19.21 -11.72
C SER A 37 -6.15 18.09 -11.66
N GLU A 38 -5.70 17.72 -10.44
CA GLU A 38 -4.76 16.61 -10.24
C GLU A 38 -5.32 15.24 -10.66
N ALA A 39 -6.64 15.05 -10.66
CA ALA A 39 -7.29 13.82 -11.14
C ALA A 39 -7.51 13.81 -12.67
N SER A 40 -7.25 14.91 -13.36
CA SER A 40 -7.60 15.11 -14.78
C SER A 40 -6.45 14.82 -15.74
N HIS A 41 -6.76 14.20 -16.88
CA HIS A 41 -5.80 14.00 -17.98
C HIS A 41 -5.33 15.33 -18.58
N SER A 42 -6.20 16.35 -18.56
CA SER A 42 -5.84 17.69 -19.03
C SER A 42 -5.02 18.47 -18.01
N GLY A 43 -4.92 18.02 -16.75
CA GLY A 43 -4.32 18.80 -15.67
C GLY A 43 -5.01 20.15 -15.45
N HIS A 44 -6.31 20.23 -15.77
CA HIS A 44 -7.18 21.35 -15.45
C HIS A 44 -8.46 20.80 -14.85
N ALA A 45 -9.02 21.56 -13.90
CA ALA A 45 -10.36 21.30 -13.41
C ALA A 45 -11.39 21.42 -14.55
N PRO A 46 -12.49 20.66 -14.53
CA PRO A 46 -13.58 20.82 -15.50
C PRO A 46 -14.15 22.24 -15.46
N ASN A 47 -14.32 22.87 -16.64
CA ASN A 47 -14.90 24.23 -16.76
C ASN A 47 -16.30 24.33 -16.12
N HIS A 48 -17.05 23.22 -16.11
CA HIS A 48 -18.28 23.05 -15.37
C HIS A 48 -18.14 21.79 -14.52
N THR A 49 -17.86 21.95 -13.23
CA THR A 49 -17.87 20.84 -12.28
C THR A 49 -19.26 20.82 -11.67
N ALA A 50 -20.05 19.80 -11.99
CA ALA A 50 -21.33 19.64 -11.32
C ALA A 50 -21.08 19.19 -9.87
N PRO A 51 -21.92 19.56 -8.88
CA PRO A 51 -21.73 19.15 -7.48
C PRO A 51 -21.53 17.64 -7.31
N GLU A 52 -22.18 16.83 -8.14
CA GLU A 52 -22.05 15.38 -8.21
C GLU A 52 -20.65 14.91 -8.62
N ASP A 53 -19.89 15.66 -9.41
CA ASP A 53 -18.53 15.31 -9.83
C ASP A 53 -17.49 15.48 -8.71
N ILE A 54 -17.84 16.23 -7.66
CA ILE A 54 -16.97 16.46 -6.52
C ILE A 54 -16.99 15.22 -5.62
N PRO A 55 -15.82 14.59 -5.35
CA PRO A 55 -15.75 13.46 -4.42
C PRO A 55 -16.28 13.85 -3.03
N SER A 56 -17.28 13.13 -2.54
CA SER A 56 -17.85 13.38 -1.22
C SER A 56 -16.78 13.27 -0.12
N PRO A 57 -16.66 14.24 0.80
CA PRO A 57 -15.70 14.19 1.88
C PRO A 57 -16.00 13.08 2.91
N LEU A 58 -17.20 12.51 2.89
CA LEU A 58 -17.55 11.31 3.66
C LEU A 58 -17.00 10.03 3.02
N THR A 59 -16.75 10.05 1.71
CA THR A 59 -16.19 8.94 0.95
C THR A 59 -14.67 9.02 0.87
N PHE A 60 -14.16 10.23 0.61
CA PHE A 60 -12.75 10.57 0.50
C PHE A 60 -12.45 11.81 1.35
N PRO A 61 -12.21 11.64 2.66
CA PRO A 61 -11.84 12.75 3.54
C PRO A 61 -10.45 13.30 3.20
N ALA A 62 -10.11 14.45 3.77
CA ALA A 62 -8.77 15.01 3.76
C ALA A 62 -7.77 14.10 4.50
N PRO A 63 -6.46 14.21 4.22
CA PRO A 63 -5.46 13.52 5.02
C PRO A 63 -5.52 13.99 6.48
N LEU A 64 -5.24 13.06 7.39
CA LEU A 64 -5.14 13.36 8.81
C LEU A 64 -3.73 13.84 9.14
N VAL A 65 -3.60 15.10 9.56
CA VAL A 65 -2.31 15.74 9.90
C VAL A 65 -2.18 15.81 11.42
N LEU A 66 -1.44 14.91 12.07
CA LEU A 66 -1.21 14.96 13.53
C LEU A 66 0.25 15.27 13.85
N PRO A 67 0.56 15.75 15.07
CA PRO A 67 1.94 15.95 15.50
C PRO A 67 2.76 14.66 15.36
N GLY A 68 3.94 14.74 14.74
CA GLY A 68 4.84 13.61 14.50
C GLY A 68 4.46 12.69 13.35
N ASP A 69 3.38 12.98 12.61
CA ASP A 69 3.06 12.31 11.34
C ASP A 69 3.98 12.83 10.23
N ASP A 70 4.30 11.98 9.25
CA ASP A 70 5.21 12.36 8.16
C ASP A 70 4.75 13.60 7.41
N ILE A 71 3.44 13.73 7.18
CA ILE A 71 2.82 14.89 6.52
C ILE A 71 2.90 16.18 7.36
N ALA A 72 3.06 16.08 8.68
CA ALA A 72 3.25 17.24 9.55
C ALA A 72 4.72 17.67 9.59
N GLU A 73 5.65 16.71 9.53
CA GLU A 73 7.09 16.96 9.50
C GLU A 73 7.59 17.43 8.12
N ASP A 74 6.99 16.92 7.04
CA ASP A 74 7.20 17.37 5.65
C ASP A 74 5.86 17.80 5.00
N PRO A 75 5.37 19.02 5.28
CA PRO A 75 4.09 19.52 4.78
C PRO A 75 4.11 19.91 3.30
N LYS A 76 5.29 19.98 2.66
CA LYS A 76 5.46 20.46 1.27
C LYS A 76 5.54 19.32 0.27
N GLN A 77 4.66 18.33 0.40
CA GLN A 77 4.58 17.24 -0.55
C GLN A 77 4.02 17.76 -1.89
N ASP A 78 4.87 17.83 -2.92
CA ASP A 78 4.43 18.22 -4.26
C ASP A 78 3.35 17.23 -4.75
N PRO A 79 2.15 17.73 -5.11
CA PRO A 79 1.12 16.85 -5.62
C PRO A 79 1.54 16.27 -6.97
N ASP A 80 1.73 14.95 -7.00
CA ASP A 80 1.86 14.23 -8.25
C ASP A 80 0.45 14.01 -8.83
N GLY A 81 0.10 14.71 -9.90
CA GLY A 81 -1.17 14.54 -10.61
C GLY A 81 -1.19 13.44 -11.66
N LEU A 82 -2.36 13.17 -12.23
CA LEU A 82 -2.55 12.25 -13.33
C LEU A 82 -1.79 12.67 -14.59
N ARG A 83 -1.87 13.95 -14.97
CA ARG A 83 -1.16 14.48 -16.14
C ARG A 83 0.37 14.32 -16.05
N PRO A 84 1.07 14.82 -15.00
CA PRO A 84 2.52 14.61 -14.88
C PRO A 84 2.89 13.12 -14.76
N PHE A 85 2.06 12.31 -14.08
CA PHE A 85 2.23 10.86 -14.04
C PHE A 85 2.17 10.21 -15.43
N ALA A 86 1.19 10.59 -16.27
CA ALA A 86 1.00 10.04 -17.60
C ALA A 86 2.13 10.43 -18.58
N LEU A 87 2.71 11.62 -18.42
CA LEU A 87 3.80 12.13 -19.26
C LEU A 87 5.20 11.68 -18.81
N ARG A 88 5.31 10.97 -17.68
CA ARG A 88 6.58 10.54 -17.10
C ARG A 88 7.28 9.48 -17.96
N LYS A 89 8.35 9.89 -18.66
CA LYS A 89 9.10 9.04 -19.61
C LYS A 89 9.81 7.84 -18.98
N GLY A 90 10.24 7.94 -17.71
CA GLY A 90 10.98 6.87 -17.00
C GLY A 90 10.12 5.87 -16.24
N ARG A 91 8.79 5.93 -16.36
CA ARG A 91 7.87 5.03 -15.65
C ARG A 91 7.81 3.66 -16.33
N ASN A 92 7.82 2.59 -15.54
CA ASN A 92 7.59 1.24 -16.03
C ASN A 92 6.14 1.09 -16.53
N ARG A 93 5.98 0.77 -17.82
CA ARG A 93 4.67 0.58 -18.44
C ARG A 93 4.15 -0.83 -18.20
N VAL A 94 2.85 -0.94 -17.92
CA VAL A 94 2.16 -2.23 -17.92
C VAL A 94 1.94 -2.63 -19.38
N THR A 95 2.37 -3.82 -19.75
CA THR A 95 2.21 -4.33 -21.13
C THR A 95 1.57 -5.72 -21.11
N PRO A 96 1.04 -6.21 -22.24
CA PRO A 96 0.56 -7.59 -22.33
C PRO A 96 1.61 -8.64 -21.93
N THR A 97 2.89 -8.35 -22.17
CA THR A 97 4.03 -9.21 -21.83
C THR A 97 4.55 -8.99 -20.41
N ARG A 98 4.32 -7.82 -19.80
CA ARG A 98 4.78 -7.45 -18.44
C ARG A 98 3.61 -6.91 -17.62
N ARG A 99 2.85 -7.83 -17.04
CA ARG A 99 1.66 -7.55 -16.21
C ARG A 99 1.56 -8.44 -14.96
N THR A 100 2.59 -9.23 -14.70
CA THR A 100 2.62 -10.16 -13.57
C THR A 100 3.36 -9.52 -12.40
N LEU A 101 2.70 -9.38 -11.26
CA LEU A 101 3.39 -9.05 -10.02
C LEU A 101 3.81 -10.35 -9.36
N PHE A 102 5.08 -10.43 -8.98
CA PHE A 102 5.56 -11.57 -8.21
C PHE A 102 5.68 -11.20 -6.75
N ARG A 103 5.34 -12.15 -5.89
CA ARG A 103 5.61 -12.02 -4.46
C ARG A 103 6.47 -13.19 -4.00
N GLN A 104 7.55 -12.87 -3.30
CA GLN A 104 8.39 -13.82 -2.60
C GLN A 104 8.24 -13.63 -1.09
N THR A 105 8.34 -14.69 -0.29
CA THR A 105 8.21 -14.61 1.17
C THR A 105 9.41 -15.26 1.83
N ILE A 106 10.16 -14.54 2.68
CA ILE A 106 11.29 -15.15 3.40
C ILE A 106 10.75 -16.03 4.53
N ARG A 107 11.00 -17.35 4.45
CA ARG A 107 10.58 -18.30 5.48
C ARG A 107 11.39 -18.14 6.77
N ARG A 108 10.69 -17.99 7.90
CA ARG A 108 11.27 -18.07 9.25
C ARG A 108 11.10 -19.49 9.82
N ARG A 109 12.10 -20.02 10.54
CA ARG A 109 11.91 -21.23 11.38
C ARG A 109 10.91 -20.92 12.52
N PRO A 110 9.98 -21.83 12.85
CA PRO A 110 8.81 -21.50 13.66
C PRO A 110 9.18 -21.33 15.14
N ALA A 111 9.17 -20.08 15.62
CA ALA A 111 9.20 -19.78 17.06
C ALA A 111 8.03 -18.89 17.52
N PHE A 112 7.23 -18.33 16.60
CA PHE A 112 6.02 -17.57 16.96
C PHE A 112 4.80 -18.49 16.94
N ARG A 113 4.14 -18.60 18.11
CA ARG A 113 2.91 -19.38 18.31
C ARG A 113 1.83 -19.05 17.27
N GLN A 114 1.36 -20.10 16.61
CA GLN A 114 0.00 -20.41 16.15
C GLN A 114 -1.06 -19.28 16.12
N ILE A 115 -0.77 -18.17 15.44
CA ILE A 115 -1.82 -17.35 14.83
C ILE A 115 -2.21 -18.09 13.54
N SER A 116 -3.50 -18.37 13.32
CA SER A 116 -4.01 -18.82 12.02
C SER A 116 -3.78 -17.70 11.01
N ARG A 117 -2.59 -17.72 10.41
CA ARG A 117 -2.12 -16.74 9.43
C ARG A 117 -2.93 -16.91 8.15
N PRO A 118 -3.42 -15.83 7.54
CA PRO A 118 -3.80 -15.86 6.15
C PRO A 118 -2.63 -16.39 5.32
N GLY A 119 -2.94 -17.29 4.40
CA GLY A 119 -1.96 -17.87 3.50
C GLY A 119 -1.41 -16.83 2.54
N ALA A 120 -0.30 -17.18 1.89
CA ALA A 120 0.21 -16.42 0.78
C ALA A 120 -0.90 -16.20 -0.28
N SER A 121 -1.77 -17.18 -0.52
CA SER A 121 -2.94 -17.06 -1.41
C SER A 121 -3.86 -15.88 -1.07
N ASP A 122 -4.09 -15.59 0.21
CA ASP A 122 -5.05 -14.57 0.65
C ASP A 122 -4.59 -13.16 0.32
N ILE A 123 -3.30 -12.88 0.53
CA ILE A 123 -2.66 -11.62 0.15
C ILE A 123 -2.61 -11.50 -1.38
N ALA A 124 -2.32 -12.59 -2.10
CA ALA A 124 -2.30 -12.57 -3.56
C ALA A 124 -3.69 -12.23 -4.13
N ALA A 125 -4.74 -12.89 -3.66
CA ALA A 125 -6.11 -12.61 -4.07
C ALA A 125 -6.55 -11.17 -3.74
N TYR A 126 -6.10 -10.61 -2.61
CA TYR A 126 -6.33 -9.19 -2.30
C TYR A 126 -5.68 -8.28 -3.34
N LEU A 127 -4.40 -8.50 -3.62
CA LEU A 127 -3.63 -7.68 -4.54
C LEU A 127 -4.13 -7.81 -5.99
N GLU A 128 -4.62 -8.99 -6.41
CA GLU A 128 -5.31 -9.18 -7.69
C GLU A 128 -6.62 -8.39 -7.77
N ALA A 129 -7.38 -8.32 -6.66
CA ALA A 129 -8.57 -7.47 -6.61
C ALA A 129 -8.21 -5.98 -6.61
N PHE A 130 -7.16 -5.60 -5.86
CA PHE A 130 -6.73 -4.22 -5.69
C PHE A 130 -6.09 -3.63 -6.95
N TYR A 131 -5.28 -4.40 -7.67
CA TYR A 131 -4.68 -4.04 -8.96
C TYR A 131 -5.30 -4.82 -10.10
N HIS A 132 -6.64 -4.86 -10.10
CA HIS A 132 -7.44 -5.59 -11.09
C HIS A 132 -6.84 -5.52 -12.51
N GLY A 133 -6.64 -6.66 -13.16
CA GLY A 133 -6.01 -6.75 -14.49
C GLY A 133 -4.52 -7.08 -14.47
N LEU A 134 -3.86 -6.98 -13.31
CA LEU A 134 -2.54 -7.58 -13.06
C LEU A 134 -2.69 -8.96 -12.42
N SER A 135 -1.81 -9.90 -12.79
CA SER A 135 -1.79 -11.25 -12.21
C SER A 135 -0.80 -11.31 -11.06
N ILE A 136 -1.15 -11.95 -9.94
CA ILE A 136 -0.20 -12.14 -8.83
C ILE A 136 0.30 -13.58 -8.81
N LYS A 137 1.61 -13.77 -9.03
CA LYS A 137 2.26 -15.08 -8.89
C LYS A 137 3.10 -15.12 -7.62
N THR A 138 3.02 -16.24 -6.90
CA THR A 138 3.91 -16.45 -5.74
C THR A 138 5.14 -17.19 -6.20
N LEU A 139 6.32 -16.63 -5.93
CA LEU A 139 7.58 -17.35 -6.10
C LEU A 139 7.83 -18.16 -4.82
N GLU A 140 8.16 -19.43 -4.98
CA GLU A 140 8.64 -20.21 -3.86
C GLU A 140 9.93 -19.57 -3.31
N SER A 141 10.06 -19.54 -1.97
CA SER A 141 11.15 -18.87 -1.28
C SER A 141 12.46 -19.58 -1.61
N HIS A 142 13.37 -18.90 -2.28
CA HIS A 142 14.72 -19.40 -2.53
C HIS A 142 15.79 -18.69 -1.69
N TYR A 143 15.44 -17.56 -1.06
CA TYR A 143 16.34 -16.88 -0.14
C TYR A 143 16.36 -17.56 1.23
N THR A 144 17.56 -17.80 1.75
CA THR A 144 17.77 -18.44 3.06
C THR A 144 18.74 -17.61 3.89
N PHE A 145 18.40 -17.36 5.15
CA PHE A 145 19.34 -16.76 6.09
C PHE A 145 20.44 -17.75 6.45
N VAL A 146 21.69 -17.32 6.30
CA VAL A 146 22.90 -18.07 6.63
C VAL A 146 23.78 -17.28 7.60
N THR A 147 24.64 -17.98 8.32
CA THR A 147 25.64 -17.32 9.17
C THR A 147 26.61 -16.53 8.29
N TRP A 148 26.85 -15.26 8.61
CA TRP A 148 27.85 -14.47 7.91
C TRP A 148 29.25 -14.80 8.46
N PRO A 149 30.20 -15.24 7.62
CA PRO A 149 31.55 -15.55 8.08
C PRO A 149 32.22 -14.27 8.59
N THR A 150 32.46 -14.22 9.89
CA THR A 150 33.12 -13.07 10.55
C THR A 150 34.63 -13.28 10.46
N ALA A 151 35.31 -12.49 9.65
CA ALA A 151 36.76 -12.60 9.48
C ALA A 151 37.56 -12.09 10.69
N GLN A 152 36.95 -11.37 11.64
CA GLN A 152 37.62 -10.89 12.86
C GLN A 152 36.71 -10.91 14.10
N PRO A 153 37.18 -11.47 15.25
CA PRO A 153 36.45 -11.52 16.51
C PRO A 153 36.35 -10.18 17.27
N SER A 154 36.93 -9.09 16.74
CA SER A 154 36.97 -7.75 17.38
C SER A 154 35.89 -6.77 16.90
N SER A 155 35.10 -7.12 15.88
CA SER A 155 33.99 -6.28 15.40
C SER A 155 32.79 -6.43 16.33
N SER A 156 32.36 -5.35 16.98
CA SER A 156 31.12 -5.31 17.77
C SER A 156 29.84 -5.44 16.93
N ARG A 157 29.95 -5.46 15.59
CA ARG A 157 28.82 -5.57 14.66
C ARG A 157 28.69 -7.01 14.16
N SER A 158 27.58 -7.66 14.50
CA SER A 158 27.14 -8.93 13.92
C SER A 158 26.32 -8.69 12.65
N TYR A 159 26.45 -9.63 11.70
CA TYR A 159 25.77 -9.61 10.41
C TYR A 159 25.13 -10.98 10.16
N VAL A 160 24.08 -11.01 9.33
CA VAL A 160 23.53 -12.26 8.78
C VAL A 160 23.66 -12.23 7.27
N GLY A 161 23.88 -13.40 6.65
CA GLY A 161 23.87 -13.53 5.20
C GLY A 161 22.47 -13.86 4.70
N LEU A 162 22.08 -13.30 3.56
CA LEU A 162 20.92 -13.73 2.80
C LEU A 162 21.42 -14.39 1.51
N ALA A 163 21.39 -15.72 1.50
CA ALA A 163 21.81 -16.52 0.36
C ALA A 163 20.64 -16.67 -0.62
N ASP A 164 20.89 -16.48 -1.91
CA ASP A 164 19.96 -16.70 -3.00
C ASP A 164 20.08 -18.15 -3.55
N PRO A 165 19.20 -18.60 -4.47
CA PRO A 165 19.30 -19.95 -5.03
C PRO A 165 20.51 -20.20 -5.93
N SER A 166 21.16 -19.14 -6.43
CA SER A 166 22.37 -19.24 -7.24
C SER A 166 23.62 -19.48 -6.38
N GLY A 167 23.52 -19.26 -5.07
CA GLY A 167 24.60 -19.40 -4.09
C GLY A 167 25.24 -18.07 -3.71
N ASP A 168 24.82 -16.96 -4.32
CA ASP A 168 25.27 -15.62 -3.96
C ASP A 168 24.70 -15.22 -2.61
N CYS A 169 25.50 -14.54 -1.79
CA CYS A 169 25.14 -14.21 -0.42
C CYS A 169 25.31 -12.71 -0.18
N THR A 170 24.21 -12.03 0.14
CA THR A 170 24.21 -10.60 0.47
C THR A 170 24.35 -10.42 1.98
N ARG A 171 25.25 -9.53 2.41
CA ARG A 171 25.43 -9.18 3.82
C ARG A 171 24.29 -8.29 4.29
N ILE A 172 23.54 -8.73 5.31
CA ILE A 172 22.43 -7.99 5.90
C ILE A 172 22.82 -7.49 7.30
N ARG A 173 22.73 -6.18 7.51
CA ARG A 173 22.80 -5.56 8.83
C ARG A 173 21.54 -5.88 9.61
N HIS A 174 21.68 -6.10 10.91
CA HIS A 174 20.55 -6.26 11.81
C HIS A 174 20.79 -5.52 13.12
N ARG A 175 19.72 -5.25 13.86
CA ARG A 175 19.76 -4.67 15.20
C ARG A 175 18.64 -5.25 16.06
N SER A 176 18.74 -5.11 17.38
CA SER A 176 17.57 -5.29 18.25
C SER A 176 16.56 -4.18 17.96
N SER A 177 15.27 -4.50 17.94
CA SER A 177 14.24 -3.48 17.83
C SER A 177 14.30 -2.52 19.04
N PRO A 178 13.91 -1.24 18.89
CA PRO A 178 13.89 -0.29 20.01
C PRO A 178 13.03 -0.74 21.21
N ASP A 179 11.98 -1.53 20.95
CA ASP A 179 11.11 -2.12 21.96
C ASP A 179 11.65 -3.44 22.56
N ALA A 180 12.80 -3.91 22.08
CA ALA A 180 13.46 -5.18 22.44
C ALA A 180 12.60 -6.45 22.25
N VAL A 181 11.47 -6.38 21.54
CA VAL A 181 10.57 -7.52 21.30
C VAL A 181 11.08 -8.41 20.15
N SER A 182 11.90 -7.85 19.26
CA SER A 182 12.26 -8.46 17.97
C SER A 182 13.66 -8.07 17.52
N HIS A 183 14.07 -8.59 16.36
CA HIS A 183 15.24 -8.13 15.63
C HIS A 183 14.80 -7.53 14.31
N GLN A 184 15.40 -6.39 13.99
CA GLN A 184 15.16 -5.67 12.74
C GLN A 184 16.29 -5.95 11.75
N LEU A 185 15.93 -6.15 10.48
CA LEU A 185 16.86 -6.27 9.36
C LEU A 185 16.94 -4.93 8.62
N ASN A 186 18.12 -4.58 8.12
CA ASN A 186 18.24 -3.38 7.31
C ASN A 186 17.56 -3.61 5.95
N LEU A 187 16.66 -2.70 5.62
CA LEU A 187 15.80 -2.82 4.45
C LEU A 187 16.53 -2.51 3.14
N SER A 188 17.51 -1.60 3.15
CA SER A 188 18.34 -1.34 1.97
C SER A 188 19.15 -2.58 1.59
N ASP A 189 19.75 -3.26 2.58
CA ASP A 189 20.52 -4.49 2.32
C ASP A 189 19.64 -5.61 1.74
N LEU A 190 18.37 -5.71 2.17
CA LEU A 190 17.40 -6.67 1.62
C LEU A 190 16.98 -6.33 0.19
N LEU A 191 16.84 -5.04 -0.14
CA LEU A 191 16.55 -4.60 -1.51
C LEU A 191 17.76 -4.82 -2.43
N ASP A 192 18.97 -4.60 -1.95
CA ASP A 192 20.20 -4.87 -2.72
C ASP A 192 20.31 -6.35 -3.10
N ALA A 193 19.94 -7.26 -2.18
CA ALA A 193 19.85 -8.69 -2.47
C ALA A 193 18.81 -9.03 -3.57
N LEU A 194 17.72 -8.26 -3.64
CA LEU A 194 16.71 -8.39 -4.68
C LEU A 194 17.15 -7.79 -6.01
N LEU A 195 17.90 -6.68 -5.98
CA LEU A 195 18.46 -6.05 -7.19
C LEU A 195 19.50 -6.94 -7.86
N ALA A 196 20.27 -7.69 -7.08
CA ALA A 196 21.27 -8.62 -7.60
C ALA A 196 20.65 -9.80 -8.37
N ALA A 197 19.39 -10.16 -8.08
CA ALA A 197 18.72 -11.28 -8.72
C ALA A 197 18.06 -10.89 -10.06
N PRO A 198 18.12 -11.75 -11.08
CA PRO A 198 17.42 -11.51 -12.33
C PRO A 198 15.90 -11.56 -12.10
N LEU A 199 15.20 -10.52 -12.55
CA LEU A 199 13.73 -10.49 -12.50
C LEU A 199 13.15 -11.38 -13.61
N PRO A 200 12.04 -12.11 -13.35
CA PRO A 200 11.36 -12.85 -14.40
C PRO A 200 10.97 -11.95 -15.58
N GLU A 201 11.02 -12.47 -16.80
CA GLU A 201 10.79 -11.68 -18.02
C GLU A 201 9.39 -11.04 -18.08
N ASP A 202 8.38 -11.75 -17.57
CA ASP A 202 6.98 -11.30 -17.52
C ASP A 202 6.63 -10.47 -16.27
N ALA A 203 7.60 -10.27 -15.37
CA ALA A 203 7.40 -9.51 -14.15
C ALA A 203 7.18 -8.02 -14.46
N TYR A 204 6.03 -7.48 -14.05
CA TYR A 204 5.85 -6.05 -13.91
C TYR A 204 6.63 -5.54 -12.70
N ALA A 205 6.50 -6.21 -11.55
CA ALA A 205 7.29 -5.93 -10.36
C ALA A 205 7.44 -7.19 -9.49
N VAL A 206 8.48 -7.22 -8.66
CA VAL A 206 8.75 -8.27 -7.68
C VAL A 206 8.72 -7.66 -6.28
N MET A 207 7.83 -8.19 -5.44
CA MET A 207 7.70 -7.80 -4.04
C MET A 207 8.29 -8.89 -3.14
N LEU A 208 9.22 -8.52 -2.27
CA LEU A 208 9.65 -9.37 -1.17
C LEU A 208 8.84 -9.06 0.09
N LEU A 209 8.22 -10.08 0.67
CA LEU A 209 7.60 -10.01 1.99
C LEU A 209 8.49 -10.70 3.02
N THR A 210 8.90 -9.96 4.05
CA THR A 210 9.71 -10.51 5.16
C THR A 210 8.93 -10.52 6.49
N HIS A 211 9.04 -11.63 7.24
CA HIS A 211 8.47 -11.72 8.59
C HIS A 211 9.29 -11.00 9.66
N HIS A 212 10.44 -10.47 9.28
CA HIS A 212 11.29 -9.69 10.16
C HIS A 212 10.87 -8.23 10.10
N ASP A 213 11.01 -7.56 11.24
CA ASP A 213 10.88 -6.11 11.25
C ASP A 213 12.06 -5.50 10.47
N THR A 214 11.87 -4.29 9.95
CA THR A 214 12.80 -3.64 9.05
C THR A 214 13.12 -2.23 9.50
N TYR A 215 14.31 -1.73 9.16
CA TYR A 215 14.72 -0.34 9.39
C TYR A 215 15.60 0.13 8.23
N GLU A 216 15.62 1.44 7.96
CA GLU A 216 16.48 2.01 6.92
C GLU A 216 17.67 2.73 7.56
N SER A 217 17.41 3.60 8.54
CA SER A 217 18.37 4.46 9.19
C SER A 217 18.46 4.22 10.71
N PRO A 218 19.54 4.66 11.39
CA PRO A 218 19.67 4.54 12.83
C PRO A 218 18.58 5.29 13.61
N SER A 219 18.05 6.39 13.09
CA SER A 219 17.01 7.21 13.73
C SER A 219 15.60 6.64 13.55
N ASP A 220 15.40 5.70 12.63
CA ASP A 220 14.09 5.10 12.43
C ASP A 220 13.72 4.25 13.65
N ASP A 221 12.48 4.33 14.09
CA ASP A 221 11.90 3.29 14.95
C ASP A 221 11.78 1.97 14.17
N PHE A 222 11.31 2.07 12.93
CA PHE A 222 10.96 0.97 12.02
C PHE A 222 10.67 1.53 10.62
N CYS A 223 10.73 0.69 9.59
CA CYS A 223 10.30 1.01 8.23
C CYS A 223 9.34 -0.07 7.71
N CYS A 224 8.12 0.32 7.28
CA CYS A 224 7.07 -0.60 6.81
C CYS A 224 7.46 -1.35 5.53
N GLY A 225 8.22 -0.68 4.68
CA GLY A 225 8.55 -1.16 3.36
C GLY A 225 9.26 -0.06 2.58
N ARG A 226 9.75 -0.45 1.40
CA ARG A 226 10.34 0.49 0.45
C ARG A 226 10.30 -0.09 -0.94
N ALA A 227 10.18 0.78 -1.93
CA ALA A 227 10.18 0.42 -3.33
C ALA A 227 11.25 1.19 -4.11
N TYR A 228 11.94 0.46 -4.99
CA TYR A 228 12.69 1.05 -6.10
C TYR A 228 11.85 0.86 -7.36
N GLY A 229 10.87 1.75 -7.54
CA GLY A 229 9.86 1.59 -8.58
C GLY A 229 10.42 1.53 -9.99
N GLY A 230 11.50 2.27 -10.28
CA GLY A 230 12.24 2.19 -11.54
C GLY A 230 12.88 0.81 -11.78
N SER A 231 13.38 0.19 -10.72
CA SER A 231 13.97 -1.16 -10.74
C SER A 231 12.93 -2.28 -10.61
N ARG A 232 11.63 -1.95 -10.52
CA ARG A 232 10.52 -2.91 -10.45
C ARG A 232 10.59 -3.84 -9.23
N ILE A 233 11.17 -3.38 -8.13
CA ILE A 233 11.24 -4.14 -6.89
C ILE A 233 10.72 -3.36 -5.70
N CYS A 234 10.16 -4.08 -4.73
CA CYS A 234 9.82 -3.53 -3.43
C CYS A 234 9.90 -4.56 -2.32
N LEU A 235 10.01 -4.08 -1.09
CA LEU A 235 10.02 -4.87 0.13
C LEU A 235 8.89 -4.41 1.03
N GLY A 236 8.13 -5.34 1.61
CA GLY A 236 7.17 -5.06 2.67
C GLY A 236 7.40 -5.94 3.89
N GLY A 237 7.45 -5.34 5.08
CA GLY A 237 7.51 -6.06 6.35
C GLY A 237 6.13 -6.63 6.74
N LEU A 238 6.08 -7.90 7.17
CA LEU A 238 4.85 -8.52 7.67
C LEU A 238 4.61 -8.10 9.13
N ARG A 239 3.97 -6.94 9.26
CA ARG A 239 3.63 -6.20 10.48
C ARG A 239 2.71 -6.97 11.46
N ALA A 240 3.28 -7.90 12.23
CA ALA A 240 2.57 -8.66 13.26
C ALA A 240 3.01 -8.32 14.69
N ALA A 241 4.33 -8.33 14.94
CA ALA A 241 4.88 -8.28 16.29
C ALA A 241 4.81 -6.88 16.91
N VAL A 242 5.20 -5.85 16.14
CA VAL A 242 5.22 -4.44 16.61
C VAL A 242 3.80 -3.91 16.87
N MET A 243 2.83 -4.22 16.01
CA MET A 243 1.41 -3.88 16.25
C MET A 243 0.85 -4.57 17.49
N ALA A 244 1.19 -5.84 17.69
CA ALA A 244 0.75 -6.57 18.88
C ALA A 244 1.35 -6.02 20.18
N ALA A 245 2.57 -5.48 20.12
CA ALA A 245 3.24 -4.89 21.27
C ALA A 245 2.75 -3.46 21.60
N ARG A 246 2.51 -2.61 20.60
CA ARG A 246 2.21 -1.18 20.80
C ARG A 246 0.72 -0.85 20.91
N SER A 247 -0.18 -1.60 20.29
CA SER A 247 -1.53 -1.06 20.08
C SER A 247 -2.41 -0.93 21.34
N GLY A 248 -2.21 -1.68 22.43
CA GLY A 248 -3.09 -1.65 23.62
C GLY A 248 -4.57 -2.05 23.37
N MET A 249 -5.05 -1.89 22.13
CA MET A 249 -6.24 -2.43 21.51
C MET A 249 -5.98 -3.91 21.20
N LEU A 250 -5.93 -4.72 22.25
CA LEU A 250 -6.02 -6.16 22.12
C LEU A 250 -7.38 -6.48 21.50
N PRO A 251 -7.48 -7.03 20.29
CA PRO A 251 -8.73 -7.60 19.89
C PRO A 251 -8.99 -8.84 20.77
N ARG A 252 -10.13 -8.85 21.47
CA ARG A 252 -10.52 -9.96 22.37
C ARG A 252 -10.93 -11.16 21.52
N GLY A 253 -10.05 -12.16 21.37
CA GLY A 253 -10.35 -13.44 20.72
C GLY A 253 -9.14 -14.12 20.07
N LYS A 254 -9.24 -15.43 19.79
CA LYS A 254 -8.13 -16.20 19.19
C LYS A 254 -7.98 -16.02 17.66
N GLY A 255 -8.95 -15.40 16.96
CA GLY A 255 -8.96 -15.26 15.49
C GLY A 255 -8.69 -13.85 14.94
N CYS A 256 -8.72 -12.83 15.79
CA CYS A 256 -8.61 -11.43 15.36
C CYS A 256 -7.17 -10.95 15.06
N TRP A 257 -6.16 -11.69 15.52
CA TRP A 257 -4.76 -11.37 15.24
C TRP A 257 -4.38 -11.63 13.78
N GLY A 258 -4.86 -12.74 13.19
CA GLY A 258 -4.63 -13.04 11.77
C GLY A 258 -5.29 -12.01 10.85
N ALA A 259 -6.45 -11.50 11.27
CA ALA A 259 -7.19 -10.45 10.59
C ALA A 259 -6.48 -9.09 10.57
N VAL A 260 -5.98 -8.62 11.71
CA VAL A 260 -5.20 -7.37 11.82
C VAL A 260 -3.89 -7.46 11.04
N TRP A 261 -3.26 -8.63 11.09
CA TRP A 261 -2.07 -8.92 10.32
C TRP A 261 -2.34 -8.84 8.82
N LEU A 262 -3.38 -9.51 8.33
CA LEU A 262 -3.76 -9.48 6.91
C LEU A 262 -3.98 -8.04 6.44
N ALA A 263 -4.76 -7.30 7.22
CA ALA A 263 -5.11 -5.93 6.92
C ALA A 263 -3.86 -5.05 6.77
N SER A 264 -2.89 -5.19 7.67
CA SER A 264 -1.64 -4.44 7.63
C SER A 264 -0.79 -4.83 6.42
N VAL A 265 -0.60 -6.14 6.18
CA VAL A 265 0.18 -6.64 5.04
C VAL A 265 -0.43 -6.19 3.71
N CYS A 266 -1.75 -6.26 3.58
CA CYS A 266 -2.47 -5.82 2.40
C CYS A 266 -2.29 -4.33 2.13
N ARG A 267 -2.37 -3.46 3.15
CA ARG A 267 -2.14 -2.02 3.00
C ARG A 267 -0.71 -1.73 2.58
N THR A 268 0.28 -2.27 3.31
CA THR A 268 1.70 -2.07 2.99
C THR A 268 2.02 -2.60 1.60
N ALA A 269 1.55 -3.79 1.22
CA ALA A 269 1.77 -4.31 -0.12
C ALA A 269 1.13 -3.45 -1.23
N SER A 270 -0.08 -2.94 -1.01
CA SER A 270 -0.72 -1.97 -1.91
C SER A 270 -0.03 -0.59 -1.94
N HIS A 271 0.70 -0.21 -0.91
CA HIS A 271 1.48 1.01 -0.92
C HIS A 271 2.74 0.82 -1.78
N GLU A 272 3.54 -0.20 -1.45
CA GLU A 272 4.81 -0.47 -2.10
C GLU A 272 4.69 -0.83 -3.59
N LEU A 273 3.66 -1.63 -3.94
CA LEU A 273 3.36 -1.90 -5.34
C LEU A 273 2.86 -0.67 -6.09
N GLY A 274 2.26 0.30 -5.38
CA GLY A 274 1.89 1.59 -5.93
C GLY A 274 3.11 2.38 -6.40
N HIS A 275 4.18 2.38 -5.62
CA HIS A 275 5.46 2.96 -6.02
C HIS A 275 6.07 2.25 -7.25
N CYS A 276 5.95 0.93 -7.35
CA CYS A 276 6.33 0.20 -8.57
C CYS A 276 5.52 0.63 -9.80
N LEU A 277 4.25 1.00 -9.63
CA LEU A 277 3.42 1.61 -10.67
C LEU A 277 3.78 3.07 -10.98
N GLY A 278 4.68 3.67 -10.21
CA GLY A 278 5.13 5.06 -10.35
C GLY A 278 4.31 6.08 -9.57
N LEU A 279 3.47 5.63 -8.62
CA LEU A 279 2.76 6.52 -7.69
C LEU A 279 3.75 7.09 -6.67
N ALA A 280 3.76 8.40 -6.48
CA ALA A 280 4.42 9.03 -5.33
C ALA A 280 3.53 8.97 -4.08
N HIS A 281 4.06 9.43 -2.94
CA HIS A 281 3.22 9.71 -1.77
C HIS A 281 2.11 10.71 -2.13
N CYS A 282 0.97 10.65 -1.44
CA CYS A 282 -0.21 11.43 -1.76
C CYS A 282 -0.80 12.10 -0.53
N ALA A 283 -0.82 13.44 -0.54
CA ALA A 283 -1.45 14.27 0.50
C ALA A 283 -2.77 14.93 0.05
N LEU A 284 -3.33 14.56 -1.11
CA LEU A 284 -4.53 15.21 -1.66
C LEU A 284 -5.83 14.79 -0.94
N TYR A 285 -5.83 13.58 -0.40
CA TYR A 285 -6.94 12.97 0.33
C TYR A 285 -6.35 11.93 1.28
N ALA A 286 -7.17 11.42 2.21
CA ALA A 286 -6.86 10.16 2.85
C ALA A 286 -6.61 9.08 1.78
N CYS A 287 -5.46 8.41 1.82
CA CYS A 287 -5.06 7.48 0.75
C CYS A 287 -4.08 6.43 1.28
N VAL A 288 -4.14 5.20 0.76
CA VAL A 288 -3.14 4.17 1.06
C VAL A 288 -1.72 4.59 0.60
N MET A 289 -1.62 5.54 -0.32
CA MET A 289 -0.36 6.12 -0.78
C MET A 289 0.12 7.31 0.09
N GLN A 290 -0.49 7.59 1.24
CA GLN A 290 0.11 8.54 2.18
C GLN A 290 1.41 7.97 2.74
N SER A 291 2.39 8.85 2.94
CA SER A 291 3.61 8.52 3.69
C SER A 291 3.28 8.17 5.14
N THR A 292 4.20 7.50 5.82
CA THR A 292 4.04 7.11 7.21
C THR A 292 5.37 7.16 7.96
N ALA A 293 5.43 7.93 9.04
CA ALA A 293 6.59 8.04 9.92
C ALA A 293 6.58 7.01 11.05
N GLY A 294 5.44 6.35 11.30
CA GLY A 294 5.33 5.43 12.43
C GLY A 294 4.18 4.43 12.36
N VAL A 295 4.17 3.54 13.35
CA VAL A 295 3.19 2.44 13.44
C VAL A 295 1.78 2.96 13.69
N ASP A 296 1.64 4.03 14.47
CA ASP A 296 0.33 4.61 14.78
C ASP A 296 -0.25 5.38 13.59
N GLU A 297 0.61 5.99 12.77
CA GLU A 297 0.22 6.63 11.51
C GLU A 297 -0.25 5.61 10.48
N ASP A 298 0.55 4.57 10.18
CA ASP A 298 0.15 3.51 9.25
C ASP A 298 -1.17 2.84 9.67
N GLY A 299 -1.37 2.66 10.98
CA GLY A 299 -2.61 2.09 11.53
C GLY A 299 -3.88 2.87 11.19
N ARG A 300 -3.76 4.18 10.93
CA ARG A 300 -4.87 5.07 10.55
C ARG A 300 -5.06 5.18 9.04
N GLN A 301 -4.10 4.73 8.23
CA GLN A 301 -4.20 4.87 6.78
C GLN A 301 -5.33 4.02 6.19
N PRO A 302 -6.11 4.58 5.23
CA PRO A 302 -7.21 3.84 4.64
C PRO A 302 -6.70 2.74 3.69
N PRO A 303 -7.49 1.68 3.46
CA PRO A 303 -7.12 0.59 2.55
C PRO A 303 -7.46 0.88 1.07
N TYR A 304 -7.70 2.14 0.69
CA TYR A 304 -8.14 2.52 -0.65
C TYR A 304 -7.23 3.56 -1.30
N LEU A 305 -7.27 3.64 -2.63
CA LEU A 305 -6.70 4.74 -3.39
C LEU A 305 -7.71 5.89 -3.43
N CYS A 306 -7.24 7.12 -3.20
CA CYS A 306 -8.04 8.32 -3.43
C CYS A 306 -8.33 8.52 -4.93
N PRO A 307 -9.23 9.45 -5.31
CA PRO A 307 -9.62 9.65 -6.71
C PRO A 307 -8.43 9.88 -7.65
N VAL A 308 -7.41 10.63 -7.20
CA VAL A 308 -6.21 10.95 -7.99
C VAL A 308 -5.33 9.71 -8.20
N CYS A 309 -4.95 9.01 -7.13
CA CYS A 309 -4.14 7.79 -7.22
C CYS A 309 -4.87 6.66 -7.95
N LEU A 310 -6.20 6.60 -7.82
CA LEU A 310 -7.03 5.65 -8.56
C LEU A 310 -7.05 5.96 -10.05
N ALA A 311 -7.19 7.22 -10.45
CA ALA A 311 -7.14 7.62 -11.85
C ALA A 311 -5.78 7.29 -12.48
N LYS A 312 -4.68 7.55 -11.77
CA LYS A 312 -3.32 7.13 -12.20
C LYS A 312 -3.20 5.62 -12.39
N THR A 313 -3.76 4.85 -11.45
CA THR A 313 -3.72 3.39 -11.51
C THR A 313 -4.56 2.88 -12.68
N ALA A 314 -5.76 3.43 -12.89
CA ALA A 314 -6.61 3.09 -14.04
C ALA A 314 -5.90 3.41 -15.36
N TYR A 315 -5.27 4.59 -15.46
CA TYR A 315 -4.46 4.95 -16.63
C TYR A 315 -3.32 3.96 -16.84
N ALA A 316 -2.53 3.65 -15.81
CA ALA A 316 -1.40 2.74 -15.93
C ALA A 316 -1.81 1.32 -16.37
N VAL A 317 -2.95 0.81 -15.89
CA VAL A 317 -3.39 -0.57 -16.15
C VAL A 317 -4.17 -0.71 -17.45
N VAL A 318 -5.09 0.22 -17.76
CA VAL A 318 -5.97 0.11 -18.94
C VAL A 318 -5.90 1.30 -19.89
N GLY A 319 -5.64 2.51 -19.40
CA GLY A 319 -5.69 3.73 -20.21
C GLY A 319 -4.52 3.89 -21.17
N GLU A 320 -3.29 3.66 -20.70
CA GLU A 320 -2.06 3.81 -21.48
C GLU A 320 -2.00 2.88 -22.71
N ALA A 321 -2.69 1.73 -22.63
CA ALA A 321 -2.77 0.76 -23.72
C ALA A 321 -3.67 1.21 -24.89
N VAL A 322 -4.45 2.29 -24.74
CA VAL A 322 -5.34 2.78 -25.79
C VAL A 322 -4.54 3.40 -26.94
N LYS A 323 -4.72 2.82 -28.13
CA LYS A 323 -4.13 3.30 -29.39
C LYS A 323 -5.00 4.37 -30.03
N GLY A 324 -4.43 5.15 -30.94
CA GLY A 324 -5.13 6.21 -31.67
C GLY A 324 -4.55 7.60 -31.39
N ARG A 325 -5.26 8.63 -31.85
CA ARG A 325 -4.89 10.05 -31.69
C ARG A 325 -6.14 10.90 -31.50
N GLY A 326 -5.97 12.12 -31.01
CA GLY A 326 -7.04 13.10 -30.91
C GLY A 326 -8.12 12.72 -29.89
N LYS A 327 -9.31 13.29 -30.08
CA LYS A 327 -10.43 13.20 -29.12
C LYS A 327 -10.96 11.78 -28.95
N ASP A 328 -10.99 10.98 -30.01
CA ASP A 328 -11.51 9.61 -29.96
C ASP A 328 -10.67 8.72 -29.05
N LYS A 329 -9.33 8.87 -29.10
CA LYS A 329 -8.43 8.17 -28.18
C LYS A 329 -8.72 8.55 -26.72
N VAL A 330 -8.91 9.83 -26.44
CA VAL A 330 -9.16 10.33 -25.08
C VAL A 330 -10.49 9.78 -24.56
N ALA A 331 -11.55 9.85 -25.37
CA ALA A 331 -12.87 9.33 -25.01
C ALA A 331 -12.82 7.81 -24.74
N GLU A 332 -12.15 7.04 -25.60
CA GLU A 332 -12.00 5.59 -25.40
C GLU A 332 -11.19 5.24 -24.15
N MET A 333 -10.12 6.00 -23.89
CA MET A 333 -9.30 5.87 -22.69
C MET A 333 -10.11 6.11 -21.41
N GLU A 334 -10.79 7.25 -21.32
CA GLU A 334 -11.62 7.60 -20.16
C GLU A 334 -12.76 6.59 -19.96
N ARG A 335 -13.38 6.11 -21.05
CA ARG A 335 -14.41 5.06 -20.99
C ARG A 335 -13.85 3.77 -20.40
N ARG A 336 -12.68 3.31 -20.86
CA ARG A 336 -12.04 2.09 -20.33
C ARG A 336 -11.64 2.24 -18.86
N GLU A 337 -11.13 3.40 -18.47
CA GLU A 337 -10.77 3.70 -17.08
C GLU A 337 -11.98 3.67 -16.15
N LYS A 338 -13.10 4.31 -16.55
CA LYS A 338 -14.36 4.30 -15.78
C LYS A 338 -14.89 2.87 -15.56
N VAL A 339 -14.94 2.06 -16.62
CA VAL A 339 -15.36 0.65 -16.54
C VAL A 339 -14.45 -0.14 -15.61
N TRP A 340 -13.13 0.05 -15.74
CA TRP A 340 -12.15 -0.64 -14.91
C TRP A 340 -12.28 -0.28 -13.43
N ILE A 341 -12.51 0.99 -13.10
CA ILE A 341 -12.69 1.44 -11.71
C ILE A 341 -13.87 0.72 -11.04
N VAL A 342 -15.03 0.63 -11.73
CA VAL A 342 -16.20 -0.06 -11.19
C VAL A 342 -15.90 -1.54 -10.98
N GLU A 343 -15.33 -2.22 -11.98
CA GLU A 343 -15.02 -3.65 -11.87
C GLU A 343 -14.00 -3.94 -10.76
N ARG A 344 -12.98 -3.09 -10.61
CA ARG A 344 -12.03 -3.16 -9.50
C ARG A 344 -12.73 -3.11 -8.14
N TYR A 345 -13.68 -2.18 -7.94
CA TYR A 345 -14.42 -2.12 -6.68
C TYR A 345 -15.32 -3.35 -6.46
N ARG A 346 -15.93 -3.92 -7.51
CA ARG A 346 -16.66 -5.19 -7.41
C ARG A 346 -15.75 -6.35 -6.99
N ARG A 347 -14.51 -6.39 -7.51
CA ARG A 347 -13.50 -7.39 -7.11
C ARG A 347 -13.12 -7.24 -5.64
N ILE A 348 -12.89 -6.01 -5.17
CA ILE A 348 -12.62 -5.72 -3.75
C ILE A 348 -13.79 -6.12 -2.87
N GLN A 349 -15.02 -5.82 -3.29
CA GLN A 349 -16.23 -6.20 -2.56
C GLN A 349 -16.35 -7.73 -2.45
N THR A 350 -16.15 -8.45 -3.56
CA THR A 350 -16.14 -9.93 -3.60
C THR A 350 -15.06 -10.50 -2.70
N TYR A 351 -13.82 -10.02 -2.83
CA TYR A 351 -12.71 -10.43 -1.97
C TYR A 351 -13.00 -10.14 -0.49
N SER A 352 -13.65 -9.03 -0.17
CA SER A 352 -13.95 -8.68 1.21
C SER A 352 -15.08 -9.54 1.80
N ALA A 353 -15.99 -10.03 0.96
CA ALA A 353 -17.14 -10.82 1.38
C ALA A 353 -16.76 -12.20 1.96
N GLN A 354 -15.68 -12.82 1.47
CA GLN A 354 -15.15 -14.08 2.02
C GLN A 354 -14.59 -13.92 3.45
N TRP A 355 -14.28 -12.70 3.88
CA TRP A 355 -13.81 -12.41 5.24
C TRP A 355 -14.95 -12.07 6.22
N LYS A 356 -16.22 -12.15 5.80
CA LYS A 356 -17.37 -11.95 6.70
C LYS A 356 -17.31 -12.93 7.87
N GLY A 357 -17.46 -12.42 9.09
CA GLY A 357 -17.45 -13.24 10.31
C GLY A 357 -16.05 -13.59 10.87
N THR A 358 -14.96 -13.26 10.17
CA THR A 358 -13.59 -13.55 10.62
C THR A 358 -13.04 -12.57 11.68
N GLY A 359 -13.80 -11.54 12.04
CA GLY A 359 -13.32 -10.45 12.91
C GLY A 359 -12.42 -9.43 12.21
N THR A 360 -12.22 -9.54 10.90
CA THR A 360 -11.44 -8.57 10.12
C THR A 360 -12.22 -7.28 9.86
N GLY A 361 -12.15 -6.35 10.80
CA GLY A 361 -12.83 -5.05 10.73
C GLY A 361 -12.53 -4.28 9.45
N MET A 362 -11.26 -4.24 9.03
CA MET A 362 -10.84 -3.58 7.79
C MET A 362 -11.53 -4.17 6.56
N MET A 363 -11.52 -5.50 6.37
CA MET A 363 -12.13 -6.13 5.19
C MET A 363 -13.65 -5.93 5.18
N LYS A 364 -14.31 -6.05 6.33
CA LYS A 364 -15.74 -5.78 6.44
C LYS A 364 -16.07 -4.33 6.05
N GLY A 365 -15.34 -3.36 6.59
CA GLY A 365 -15.53 -1.95 6.30
C GLY A 365 -15.22 -1.61 4.84
N TYR A 366 -14.09 -2.10 4.32
CA TYR A 366 -13.66 -1.83 2.96
C TYR A 366 -14.60 -2.45 1.92
N GLY A 367 -15.08 -3.68 2.15
CA GLY A 367 -16.08 -4.30 1.28
C GLY A 367 -17.41 -3.55 1.25
N ALA A 368 -17.88 -3.06 2.40
CA ALA A 368 -19.09 -2.23 2.46
C ALA A 368 -18.89 -0.89 1.72
N TRP A 369 -17.76 -0.22 1.96
CA TRP A 369 -17.39 1.02 1.27
C TRP A 369 -17.27 0.81 -0.24
N ALA A 370 -16.61 -0.25 -0.69
CA ALA A 370 -16.48 -0.59 -2.11
C ALA A 370 -17.84 -0.88 -2.75
N GLY A 371 -18.74 -1.58 -2.04
CA GLY A 371 -20.10 -1.80 -2.50
C GLY A 371 -20.92 -0.51 -2.66
N HIS A 372 -20.75 0.46 -1.76
CA HIS A 372 -21.34 1.79 -1.92
C HIS A 372 -20.76 2.53 -3.13
N ARG A 373 -19.43 2.47 -3.33
CA ARG A 373 -18.76 3.05 -4.49
C ARG A 373 -19.26 2.51 -5.82
N VAL A 374 -19.53 1.21 -5.91
CA VAL A 374 -20.07 0.58 -7.13
C VAL A 374 -21.42 1.21 -7.48
N LYS A 375 -22.36 1.27 -6.52
CA LYS A 375 -23.68 1.88 -6.73
C LYS A 375 -23.58 3.32 -7.16
N GLU A 376 -22.79 4.11 -6.42
CA GLU A 376 -22.60 5.54 -6.70
C GLU A 376 -22.01 5.79 -8.10
N LEU A 377 -21.11 4.94 -8.58
CA LEU A 377 -20.49 5.08 -9.89
C LEU A 377 -21.39 4.57 -11.04
N GLU A 378 -22.25 3.60 -10.77
CA GLU A 378 -23.22 3.07 -11.75
C GLU A 378 -24.38 4.06 -11.94
N GLU A 379 -24.89 4.65 -10.86
CA GLU A 379 -25.94 5.69 -10.91
C GLU A 379 -25.51 6.95 -11.68
N ARG A 380 -24.21 7.24 -11.73
CA ARG A 380 -23.64 8.35 -12.53
C ARG A 380 -23.47 8.00 -14.03
N GLN A 381 -23.56 6.72 -14.39
CA GLN A 381 -23.38 6.23 -15.75
C GLN A 381 -24.71 5.89 -16.45
N SER A 382 -25.78 5.70 -15.68
CA SER A 382 -27.18 5.63 -16.14
C SER A 382 -27.74 7.02 -16.39
#